data_AF-A0A7C4ZHM9-F1
#
_entry.id   AF-A0A7C4ZHM9-F1
#
_cell.length_a   1.000
_cell.length_b   1.000
_cell.length_c   1.000
_cell.angle_alpha   90.00
_cell.angle_beta   90.00
_cell.angle_gamma   90.00
#
_symmetry.space_group_name_H-M   'P 1'
#
loop_
_entity.id
_entity.type
_entity.pdbx_description
1 polymer ?
#
loop_
_entity_poly.entity_id
_entity_poly.type
_entity_poly.pdbx_seq_one_letter_code
_entity_poly.pdbx_strand_id
1 'polypeptide(L)'
;MLNESLERKYSFLPKVSEQIVEQMMQEINDFATLMEHDFKGAKKSVSEDIEWLKENKDFLGRAVEASVDSALELYGEKLCHDDWISLQTLLLKGQLLVLQLINEALREHL
;
A
#
# COMPACT_ATOMS: atom_id res chain seq x y z
N MET A 1 8.19 28.49 8.13
CA MET A 1 9.00 27.25 8.24
C MET A 1 8.18 25.96 8.20
N LEU A 2 7.00 25.83 8.83
CA LEU A 2 6.16 24.62 8.70
C LEU A 2 5.64 24.38 7.27
N ASN A 3 5.29 25.44 6.53
CA ASN A 3 4.78 25.33 5.15
C ASN A 3 5.83 24.81 4.16
N GLU A 4 7.07 25.29 4.23
CA GLU A 4 8.16 24.87 3.34
C GLU A 4 8.47 23.36 3.47
N SER A 5 8.29 22.79 4.68
CA SER A 5 8.50 21.36 4.88
C SER A 5 7.41 20.49 4.26
N LEU A 6 6.16 20.97 4.17
CA LEU A 6 5.06 20.20 3.59
C LEU A 6 5.07 20.31 2.06
N GLU A 7 5.33 21.51 1.54
CA GLU A 7 5.51 21.72 0.10
C GLU A 7 6.63 20.82 -0.44
N ARG A 8 7.79 20.78 0.23
CA ARG A 8 8.88 19.88 -0.18
C ARG A 8 8.47 18.41 -0.23
N LYS A 9 7.57 17.97 0.67
CA LYS A 9 7.17 16.55 0.78
C LYS A 9 6.07 16.17 -0.21
N TYR A 10 5.15 17.08 -0.50
CA TYR A 10 3.86 16.72 -1.10
C TYR A 10 3.47 17.57 -2.33
N SER A 11 4.26 18.57 -2.74
CA SER A 11 3.90 19.48 -3.84
C SER A 11 3.72 18.82 -5.20
N PHE A 12 4.32 17.65 -5.41
CA PHE A 12 4.22 16.89 -6.66
C PHE A 12 3.13 15.80 -6.63
N LEU A 13 2.45 15.62 -5.50
CA LEU A 13 1.33 14.69 -5.46
C LEU A 13 0.16 15.22 -6.29
N PRO A 14 -0.50 14.36 -7.09
CA PRO A 14 -1.64 14.79 -7.88
C PRO A 14 -2.82 15.15 -6.97
N LYS A 15 -3.75 15.94 -7.50
CA LYS A 15 -5.10 16.02 -6.92
C LYS A 15 -5.83 14.72 -7.25
N VAL A 16 -6.70 14.30 -6.34
CA VAL A 16 -7.43 13.03 -6.46
C VAL A 16 -8.91 13.37 -6.51
N SER A 17 -9.63 12.82 -7.48
CA SER A 17 -11.08 12.99 -7.60
C SER A 17 -11.81 12.17 -6.54
N GLU A 18 -13.03 12.60 -6.19
CA GLU A 18 -13.91 11.85 -5.28
C GLU A 18 -14.17 10.44 -5.81
N GLN A 19 -14.35 10.31 -7.13
CA GLN A 19 -14.57 9.03 -7.80
C GLN A 19 -13.40 8.05 -7.61
N ILE A 20 -12.14 8.50 -7.71
CA ILE A 20 -10.97 7.64 -7.44
C ILE A 20 -10.95 7.21 -5.98
N VAL A 21 -11.29 8.10 -5.05
CA VAL A 21 -11.35 7.78 -3.62
C VAL A 21 -12.42 6.70 -3.37
N GLU A 22 -13.61 6.83 -3.96
CA GLU A 22 -14.68 5.83 -3.84
C GLU A 22 -14.25 4.45 -4.37
N GLN A 23 -13.55 4.41 -5.51
CA GLN A 23 -13.01 3.16 -6.07
C GLN A 23 -11.98 2.52 -5.13
N MET A 24 -11.06 3.30 -4.58
CA MET A 24 -10.08 2.80 -3.62
C MET A 24 -10.77 2.27 -2.35
N MET A 25 -11.79 2.96 -1.85
CA MET A 25 -12.57 2.51 -0.68
C MET A 25 -13.29 1.20 -0.95
N GLN A 26 -13.84 1.01 -2.16
CA GLN A 26 -14.42 -0.27 -2.55
C GLN A 26 -13.36 -1.38 -2.53
N GLU A 27 -12.18 -1.13 -3.11
CA GLU A 27 -11.13 -2.14 -3.13
C GLU A 27 -10.58 -2.48 -1.74
N ILE A 28 -10.54 -1.52 -0.81
CA ILE A 28 -10.22 -1.78 0.61
C ILE A 28 -11.21 -2.79 1.20
N ASN A 29 -12.51 -2.61 0.96
CA ASN A 29 -13.55 -3.50 1.48
C ASN A 29 -13.48 -4.89 0.84
N ASP A 30 -13.24 -4.95 -0.47
CA ASP A 30 -13.10 -6.20 -1.20
C ASP A 30 -11.86 -6.97 -0.71
N PHE A 31 -10.76 -6.28 -0.45
CA PHE A 31 -9.55 -6.90 0.09
C PHE A 31 -9.74 -7.37 1.53
N ALA A 32 -10.44 -6.62 2.38
CA ALA A 32 -10.77 -7.07 3.74
C ALA A 32 -11.60 -8.36 3.70
N THR A 33 -12.59 -8.41 2.81
CA THR A 33 -13.40 -9.62 2.57
C THR A 33 -12.53 -10.79 2.08
N LEU A 34 -11.57 -10.53 1.18
CA LEU A 34 -10.62 -11.54 0.70
C LEU A 34 -9.71 -12.04 1.83
N MET A 35 -9.22 -11.16 2.70
CA MET A 35 -8.41 -11.54 3.87
C MET A 35 -9.17 -12.48 4.81
N GLU A 36 -10.46 -12.25 5.02
CA GLU A 36 -11.31 -13.07 5.89
C GLU A 36 -11.62 -14.45 5.29
N HIS A 37 -11.88 -14.53 3.98
CA HIS A 37 -12.35 -15.75 3.33
C HIS A 37 -11.25 -16.57 2.64
N ASP A 38 -10.22 -15.92 2.12
CA ASP A 38 -9.08 -16.56 1.43
C ASP A 38 -7.78 -15.79 1.70
N PHE A 39 -7.28 -15.90 2.93
CA PHE A 39 -6.02 -15.30 3.34
C PHE A 39 -4.84 -15.68 2.42
N LYS A 40 -4.80 -16.91 1.91
CA LYS A 40 -3.73 -17.36 1.02
C LYS A 40 -3.80 -16.64 -0.33
N GLY A 41 -5.00 -16.46 -0.87
CA GLY A 41 -5.27 -15.66 -2.06
C GLY A 41 -4.87 -14.19 -1.85
N ALA A 42 -5.27 -13.59 -0.73
CA ALA A 42 -4.90 -12.21 -0.38
C ALA A 42 -3.38 -12.02 -0.31
N LYS A 43 -2.69 -12.88 0.43
CA LYS A 43 -1.22 -12.86 0.55
C LYS A 43 -0.54 -13.01 -0.81
N LYS A 44 -1.04 -13.93 -1.65
CA LYS A 44 -0.51 -14.16 -2.99
C LYS A 44 -0.66 -12.90 -3.86
N SER A 45 -1.84 -12.28 -3.87
CA SER A 45 -2.08 -11.05 -4.65
C SER A 45 -1.13 -9.92 -4.24
N VAL A 46 -0.94 -9.68 -2.94
CA VAL A 46 0.00 -8.65 -2.45
C VAL A 46 1.45 -8.98 -2.86
N SER A 47 1.83 -10.25 -2.78
CA SER A 47 3.18 -10.68 -3.16
C SER A 47 3.43 -10.49 -4.66
N GLU A 48 2.45 -10.79 -5.50
CA GLU A 48 2.54 -10.61 -6.96
C GLU A 48 2.70 -9.13 -7.34
N ASP A 49 1.96 -8.23 -6.70
CA ASP A 49 2.09 -6.79 -6.91
C ASP A 49 3.50 -6.26 -6.53
N ILE A 50 4.02 -6.73 -5.38
CA ILE A 50 5.36 -6.34 -4.91
C ILE A 50 6.45 -6.86 -5.83
N GLU A 51 6.39 -8.13 -6.23
CA GLU A 51 7.38 -8.70 -7.15
C GLU A 51 7.34 -7.98 -8.49
N TRP A 52 6.15 -7.69 -9.02
CA TRP A 52 6.03 -6.87 -10.23
C TRP A 52 6.68 -5.49 -10.05
N LEU A 53 6.47 -4.82 -8.91
CA LEU A 53 7.11 -3.53 -8.60
C LEU A 53 8.63 -3.64 -8.48
N LYS A 54 9.18 -4.72 -7.92
CA LYS A 54 10.63 -4.94 -7.87
C LYS A 54 11.21 -5.18 -9.26
N GLU A 55 10.54 -5.98 -10.08
CA GLU A 55 11.00 -6.29 -11.43
C GLU A 55 10.93 -5.07 -12.37
N ASN A 56 9.89 -4.25 -12.25
CA ASN A 56 9.61 -3.19 -13.20
C ASN A 56 9.95 -1.78 -12.68
N LYS A 57 10.06 -1.63 -11.36
CA LYS A 57 10.29 -0.36 -10.65
C LYS A 57 11.31 -0.49 -9.50
N ASP A 58 12.14 -1.54 -9.47
CA ASP A 58 13.23 -1.85 -8.51
C ASP A 58 13.14 -1.13 -7.15
N PHE A 59 13.73 0.07 -7.07
CA PHE A 59 13.79 0.85 -5.83
C PHE A 59 12.42 1.19 -5.23
N LEU A 60 11.38 1.36 -6.04
CA LEU A 60 10.03 1.58 -5.56
C LEU A 60 9.47 0.33 -4.87
N GLY A 61 9.63 -0.85 -5.49
CA GLY A 61 9.20 -2.11 -4.87
C GLY A 61 9.91 -2.38 -3.55
N ARG A 62 11.23 -2.15 -3.51
CA ARG A 62 12.04 -2.26 -2.28
C ARG A 62 11.63 -1.24 -1.22
N ALA A 63 11.28 -0.01 -1.61
CA ALA A 63 10.83 1.02 -0.68
C ALA A 63 9.46 0.67 -0.06
N VAL A 64 8.55 0.08 -0.84
CA VAL A 64 7.25 -0.41 -0.33
C VAL A 64 7.46 -1.45 0.77
N GLU A 65 8.31 -2.45 0.55
CA GLU A 65 8.62 -3.45 1.59
C GLU A 65 9.25 -2.81 2.82
N ALA A 66 10.30 -2.01 2.63
CA ALA A 66 11.00 -1.37 3.74
C ALA A 66 10.10 -0.43 4.56
N SER A 67 9.04 0.13 3.96
CA SER A 67 8.12 1.02 4.64
C SER A 67 7.27 0.35 5.73
N VAL A 68 7.12 -0.98 5.67
CA VAL A 68 6.34 -1.73 6.66
C VAL A 68 7.21 -2.36 7.75
N ASP A 69 8.51 -2.54 7.50
CA ASP A 69 9.46 -3.20 8.41
C ASP A 69 9.49 -2.54 9.79
N SER A 70 9.53 -1.21 9.87
CA SER A 70 9.56 -0.52 11.16
C SER A 70 8.27 -0.72 11.97
N ALA A 71 7.12 -0.78 11.29
CA ALA A 71 5.84 -1.01 11.95
C ALA A 71 5.79 -2.44 12.49
N LEU A 72 6.25 -3.39 11.68
CA LEU A 72 6.39 -4.78 12.05
C LEU A 72 7.35 -4.93 13.24
N GLU A 73 8.59 -4.46 13.20
CA GLU A 73 9.59 -4.61 14.27
C GLU A 73 9.05 -4.23 15.67
N LEU A 74 8.21 -3.20 15.77
CA LEU A 74 7.58 -2.76 17.03
C LEU A 74 6.67 -3.81 17.68
N TYR A 75 6.16 -4.77 16.91
CA TYR A 75 5.24 -5.81 17.34
C TYR A 75 5.83 -7.23 17.22
N GLY A 76 7.09 -7.38 16.80
CA GLY A 76 7.70 -8.69 16.49
C GLY A 76 7.66 -9.71 17.63
N GLU A 77 7.75 -9.26 18.88
CA GLU A 77 7.66 -10.13 20.07
C GLU A 77 6.23 -10.27 20.63
N LYS A 78 5.27 -9.50 20.11
CA LYS A 78 3.89 -9.41 20.63
C LYS A 78 2.88 -10.21 19.82
N LEU A 79 3.21 -10.56 18.59
CA LEU A 79 2.33 -11.23 17.65
C LEU A 79 2.77 -12.66 17.42
N CYS A 80 1.81 -13.57 17.25
CA CYS A 80 2.15 -14.88 16.72
C CYS A 80 2.51 -14.78 15.23
N HIS A 81 3.10 -15.85 14.68
CA HIS A 81 3.53 -15.86 13.29
C HIS A 81 2.40 -15.57 12.29
N ASP A 82 1.18 -16.07 12.55
CA ASP A 82 0.04 -15.87 11.66
C ASP A 82 -0.50 -14.45 11.73
N ASP A 83 -0.59 -13.88 12.94
CA ASP A 83 -0.94 -12.46 13.14
C ASP A 83 0.08 -11.55 12.47
N TRP A 84 1.36 -11.92 12.55
CA TRP A 84 2.45 -11.20 11.90
C TRP A 84 2.30 -11.12 10.39
N ILE A 85 2.11 -12.27 9.74
CA ILE A 85 1.93 -12.33 8.29
C ILE A 85 0.65 -11.58 7.89
N SER A 86 -0.42 -11.69 8.68
CA SER A 86 -1.68 -10.98 8.43
C SER A 86 -1.48 -9.47 8.48
N LEU A 87 -0.81 -8.97 9.52
CA LEU A 87 -0.49 -7.56 9.66
C LEU A 87 0.42 -7.07 8.53
N GLN A 88 1.48 -7.81 8.21
CA GLN A 88 2.37 -7.49 7.09
C GLN A 88 1.59 -7.37 5.77
N THR A 89 0.70 -8.32 5.49
CA THR A 89 -0.11 -8.34 4.27
C THR A 89 -1.02 -7.12 4.18
N LEU A 90 -1.67 -6.74 5.28
CA LEU A 90 -2.53 -5.56 5.37
C LEU A 90 -1.74 -4.26 5.18
N LEU A 91 -0.59 -4.12 5.86
CA LEU A 91 0.26 -2.94 5.75
C LEU A 91 0.77 -2.74 4.32
N LEU A 92 1.22 -3.82 3.68
CA LEU A 92 1.69 -3.81 2.30
C LEU A 92 0.57 -3.44 1.32
N LYS A 93 -0.62 -4.06 1.43
CA LYS A 93 -1.76 -3.68 0.57
C LYS A 93 -2.13 -2.21 0.73
N GLY A 94 -2.06 -1.67 1.95
CA GLY A 94 -2.27 -0.24 2.20
C GLY A 94 -1.31 0.65 1.39
N GLN A 95 -0.02 0.30 1.35
CA GLN A 95 0.96 1.03 0.53
C GLN A 95 0.68 0.90 -0.97
N LEU A 96 0.37 -0.31 -1.43
CA LEU A 96 0.04 -0.59 -2.83
C LEU A 96 -1.19 0.21 -3.29
N LEU A 97 -2.24 0.29 -2.46
CA LEU A 97 -3.45 1.07 -2.77
C LEU A 97 -3.16 2.57 -2.90
N VAL A 98 -2.28 3.13 -2.07
CA VAL A 98 -1.85 4.54 -2.21
C VAL A 98 -1.12 4.74 -3.54
N LEU A 99 -0.24 3.82 -3.93
CA LEU A 99 0.44 3.89 -5.23
C LEU A 99 -0.54 3.78 -6.40
N GLN A 100 -1.53 2.87 -6.32
CA GLN A 100 -2.59 2.72 -7.32
C GLN A 100 -3.42 4.00 -7.44
N LEU A 101 -3.81 4.61 -6.33
CA LEU A 101 -4.54 5.86 -6.30
C LEU A 101 -3.74 7.02 -6.92
N ILE A 102 -2.45 7.13 -6.61
CA ILE A 102 -1.57 8.12 -7.25
C ILE A 102 -1.48 7.87 -8.76
N ASN A 103 -1.36 6.61 -9.18
CA ASN A 103 -1.32 6.25 -10.59
C ASN A 103 -2.60 6.63 -11.33
N GLU A 104 -3.77 6.33 -10.78
CA GLU A 104 -5.06 6.70 -11.40
C GLU A 104 -5.23 8.23 -11.44
N ALA A 105 -4.86 8.94 -10.39
CA ALA A 105 -4.91 10.40 -10.37
C ALA A 105 -3.97 11.04 -11.41
N LEU A 106 -2.80 10.44 -11.66
CA LEU A 106 -1.92 10.87 -12.75
C LEU A 106 -2.52 10.60 -14.13
N ARG A 107 -3.28 9.50 -14.30
CA ARG A 107 -3.94 9.14 -15.56
C ARG A 107 -5.12 10.05 -15.91
N GLU A 108 -5.86 10.56 -14.92
CA GLU A 108 -6.92 11.57 -15.16
C GLU A 108 -6.39 12.86 -15.79
N HIS A 109 -5.08 13.11 -15.69
CA HIS A 109 -4.42 14.32 -16.17
C HIS A 109 -3.61 14.13 -17.47
N LEU A 110 -3.67 12.95 -18.08
CA LEU A 110 -3.01 12.61 -19.36
C LEU A 110 -4.01 12.59 -20.51
#